data_AF-A0A9P6WS40-F1
#
_entry.id   AF-A0A9P6WS40-F1
#
_cell.length_a   1.000
_cell.length_b   1.000
_cell.length_c   1.000
_cell.angle_alpha   90.00
_cell.angle_beta   90.00
_cell.angle_gamma   90.00
#
_symmetry.space_group_name_H-M   'P 1'
#
loop_
_entity.id
_entity.type
_entity.pdbx_description
1 polymer ?
#
loop_
_entity_poly.entity_id
_entity_poly.type
_entity_poly.pdbx_seq_one_letter_code
_entity_poly.pdbx_strand_id
1 'polypeptide(L)'
;MHFMAWVWWDRGLDPAAMLQDIGERPFITVGCAAFVLMMALAATSTQWAMRRLGKRWQQLHRAIYAIGLLAVLHYWWHKAGKNDLAQPLLYASVLALLLGWRIVAWWRRRA
;
A
#
# COMPACT_ATOMS: atom_id res chain seq x y z
N MET A 1 -2.14 -6.00 -12.28
CA MET A 1 -1.24 -5.69 -13.42
C MET A 1 -0.07 -4.77 -13.08
N HIS A 2 -0.14 -3.91 -12.05
CA HIS A 2 0.97 -2.98 -11.72
C HIS A 2 2.31 -3.68 -11.43
N PHE A 3 2.32 -4.69 -10.55
CA PHE A 3 3.53 -5.43 -10.22
C PHE A 3 4.08 -6.24 -11.42
N MET A 4 3.20 -6.89 -12.18
CA MET A 4 3.61 -7.65 -13.37
C MET A 4 4.25 -6.76 -14.44
N ALA A 5 3.82 -5.51 -14.60
CA ALA A 5 4.46 -4.57 -15.50
C ALA A 5 5.93 -4.36 -15.11
N TRP A 6 6.23 -4.11 -13.84
CA TRP A 6 7.62 -3.96 -13.40
C TRP A 6 8.45 -5.25 -13.59
N VAL A 7 7.90 -6.41 -13.21
CA VAL A 7 8.59 -7.70 -13.31
C VAL A 7 8.89 -8.10 -14.76
N TRP A 8 7.89 -8.01 -15.63
CA TRP A 8 7.98 -8.52 -17.00
C TRP A 8 8.49 -7.46 -17.97
N TRP A 9 7.93 -6.24 -17.91
CA TRP A 9 8.21 -5.18 -18.88
C TRP A 9 9.49 -4.41 -18.55
N ASP A 10 9.66 -3.96 -17.30
CA ASP A 10 10.83 -3.15 -16.93
C ASP A 10 12.09 -3.97 -16.67
N ARG A 11 11.95 -5.15 -16.06
CA ARG A 11 13.09 -5.99 -15.64
C ARG A 11 13.27 -7.29 -16.41
N GLY A 12 12.35 -7.62 -17.32
CA GLY A 12 12.52 -8.78 -18.21
C GLY A 12 12.69 -10.12 -17.47
N LEU A 13 12.11 -10.24 -16.27
CA LEU A 13 12.24 -11.40 -15.36
C LEU A 13 13.66 -11.65 -14.80
N ASP A 14 14.57 -10.67 -14.84
CA ASP A 14 15.89 -10.79 -14.22
C ASP A 14 15.84 -10.61 -12.68
N PRO A 15 16.01 -11.69 -11.87
CA PRO A 15 15.92 -11.60 -10.43
C PRO A 15 17.04 -10.77 -9.79
N ALA A 16 18.23 -10.73 -10.41
CA ALA A 16 19.38 -10.00 -9.89
C ALA A 16 19.14 -8.49 -10.00
N ALA A 17 18.68 -8.03 -11.16
CA ALA A 17 18.32 -6.63 -11.39
C ALA A 17 17.16 -6.17 -10.48
N MET A 18 16.18 -7.05 -10.22
CA MET A 18 15.07 -6.77 -9.30
C MET A 18 15.54 -6.62 -7.85
N LEU A 19 16.42 -7.50 -7.37
CA LEU A 19 16.99 -7.44 -6.02
C LEU A 19 17.84 -6.17 -5.83
N GLN A 20 18.63 -5.81 -6.85
CA GLN A 20 19.42 -4.59 -6.84
C GLN A 20 18.53 -3.33 -6.78
N ASP A 21 17.42 -3.32 -7.54
CA ASP A 21 16.45 -2.24 -7.50
C ASP A 21 15.80 -2.04 -6.12
N ILE A 22 15.51 -3.15 -5.43
CA ILE A 22 15.01 -3.12 -4.05
C ILE A 22 16.08 -2.51 -3.13
N GLY A 23 17.36 -2.82 -3.32
CA GLY A 23 18.44 -2.26 -2.51
C GLY A 23 18.70 -0.76 -2.78
N GLU A 24 18.67 -0.35 -4.04
CA GLU A 24 19.07 0.99 -4.45
C GLU A 24 17.92 2.01 -4.46
N ARG A 25 16.67 1.56 -4.60
CA ARG A 25 15.50 2.43 -4.79
C ARG A 25 14.49 2.26 -3.64
N PRO A 26 14.48 3.17 -2.65
CA PRO A 26 13.59 3.04 -1.50
C PRO A 26 12.10 3.13 -1.86
N PHE A 27 11.74 3.73 -2.99
CA PHE A 27 10.35 3.70 -3.44
C PHE A 27 9.90 2.28 -3.81
N ILE A 28 10.76 1.46 -4.43
CA ILE A 28 10.42 0.08 -4.82
C ILE A 28 10.24 -0.79 -3.57
N THR A 29 11.06 -0.62 -2.53
CA THR A 29 10.92 -1.37 -1.28
C THR A 29 9.57 -1.12 -0.62
N VAL A 30 9.15 0.15 -0.53
CA VAL A 30 7.85 0.55 0.02
C VAL A 30 6.70 -0.03 -0.81
N GLY A 31 6.82 0.00 -2.14
CA GLY A 31 5.83 -0.60 -3.05
C GLY A 31 5.71 -2.11 -2.88
N CYS A 32 6.85 -2.81 -2.80
CA CYS A 32 6.90 -4.25 -2.54
C CYS A 32 6.31 -4.60 -1.17
N ALA A 33 6.64 -3.85 -0.12
CA ALA A 33 6.07 -4.07 1.21
C ALA A 33 4.54 -3.90 1.21
N ALA A 34 4.04 -2.85 0.57
CA ALA A 34 2.60 -2.64 0.41
C ALA A 34 1.94 -3.78 -0.39
N PHE A 35 2.58 -4.26 -1.45
CA PHE A 35 2.09 -5.37 -2.27
C PHE A 35 2.01 -6.69 -1.49
N VAL A 36 3.05 -7.04 -0.71
CA VAL A 36 3.07 -8.23 0.14
C VAL A 36 1.95 -8.18 1.19
N LEU A 37 1.79 -7.02 1.85
CA LEU A 37 0.69 -6.82 2.81
C LEU A 37 -0.67 -6.96 2.15
N MET A 38 -0.85 -6.35 0.97
CA MET A 38 -2.11 -6.45 0.22
C MET A 38 -2.39 -7.89 -0.23
N MET A 39 -1.37 -8.66 -0.61
CA MET A 39 -1.48 -10.07 -0.97
C MET A 39 -1.94 -10.91 0.24
N ALA A 40 -1.40 -10.64 1.43
CA ALA A 40 -1.85 -11.30 2.66
C ALA A 40 -3.32 -10.99 2.98
N LEU A 41 -3.76 -9.75 2.78
CA LEU A 41 -5.17 -9.38 2.91
C LEU A 41 -6.05 -10.11 1.88
N ALA A 42 -5.60 -10.17 0.62
CA ALA A 42 -6.32 -10.87 -0.44
C ALA A 42 -6.46 -12.38 -0.15
N ALA A 43 -5.39 -13.03 0.30
CA ALA A 43 -5.40 -14.45 0.69
C ALA A 43 -6.34 -14.72 1.88
N THR A 44 -6.44 -13.76 2.81
CA THR A 44 -7.34 -13.84 3.98
C THR A 44 -8.76 -13.30 3.71
N SER A 45 -9.08 -12.98 2.45
CA SER A 45 -10.41 -12.52 2.01
C SER A 45 -11.40 -13.68 1.76
N THR A 46 -10.98 -14.93 1.95
CA THR A 46 -11.87 -16.09 1.80
C THR A 46 -12.82 -16.22 2.99
N GLN A 47 -14.06 -16.65 2.73
CA GLN A 47 -15.07 -16.88 3.77
C GLN A 47 -14.58 -17.85 4.86
N TRP A 48 -13.80 -18.85 4.47
CA TRP A 48 -13.20 -19.80 5.39
C TRP A 48 -12.18 -19.13 6.32
N ALA A 49 -11.28 -18.30 5.78
CA ALA A 49 -10.30 -17.56 6.60
C ALA A 49 -10.98 -16.58 7.56
N MET A 50 -12.03 -15.89 7.11
CA MET A 50 -12.80 -14.96 7.94
C MET A 50 -13.43 -15.67 9.16
N ARG A 51 -14.04 -16.85 8.94
CA ARG A 51 -14.62 -17.67 10.03
C ARG A 51 -13.54 -18.22 10.96
N ARG A 52 -12.39 -18.65 10.42
CA ARG A 52 -11.29 -19.25 11.21
C ARG A 52 -10.54 -18.24 12.08
N LEU A 53 -10.32 -17.02 11.58
CA LEU A 53 -9.55 -15.99 12.31
C LEU A 53 -10.41 -15.14 13.26
N GLY A 54 -11.72 -15.02 13.01
CA GLY A 54 -12.65 -14.29 13.89
C GLY A 54 -12.17 -12.87 14.20
N LYS A 55 -11.97 -12.53 15.49
CA LYS A 55 -11.52 -11.19 15.93
C LYS A 55 -10.13 -10.79 15.39
N ARG A 56 -9.23 -11.75 15.15
CA ARG A 56 -7.88 -11.48 14.59
C ARG A 56 -7.95 -11.03 13.13
N TRP A 57 -8.98 -11.45 12.39
CA TRP A 57 -9.20 -11.03 11.01
C TRP A 57 -9.39 -9.52 10.89
N GLN A 58 -10.16 -8.91 11.80
CA GLN A 58 -10.33 -7.46 11.85
C GLN A 58 -9.04 -6.71 12.16
N GLN A 59 -8.17 -7.26 13.03
CA GLN A 59 -6.87 -6.65 13.32
C GLN A 59 -5.96 -6.69 12.08
N LEU A 60 -5.93 -7.81 11.36
CA LEU A 60 -5.16 -7.96 10.13
C LEU A 60 -5.68 -7.02 9.03
N HIS A 61 -7.00 -6.94 8.86
CA HIS A 61 -7.60 -6.06 7.85
C HIS A 61 -7.46 -4.56 8.17
N ARG A 62 -7.16 -4.17 9.42
CA ARG A 62 -6.77 -2.78 9.73
C ARG A 62 -5.45 -2.37 9.10
N ALA A 63 -4.61 -3.33 8.68
CA ALA A 63 -3.40 -3.03 7.92
C ALA A 63 -3.70 -2.30 6.60
N ILE A 64 -4.95 -2.32 6.09
CA ILE A 64 -5.35 -1.56 4.91
C ILE A 64 -5.07 -0.06 5.04
N TYR A 65 -5.15 0.49 6.26
CA TYR A 65 -4.83 1.90 6.50
C TYR A 65 -3.34 2.18 6.35
N ALA A 66 -2.49 1.26 6.83
CA ALA A 66 -1.05 1.32 6.62
C ALA A 66 -0.69 1.14 5.14
N ILE A 67 -1.34 0.19 4.44
CA ILE A 67 -1.16 -0.03 3.00
C ILE A 67 -1.50 1.24 2.21
N GLY A 68 -2.61 1.92 2.55
CA GLY A 68 -2.99 3.18 1.91
C GLY A 68 -1.91 4.26 2.07
N LEU A 69 -1.33 4.39 3.27
CA LEU A 69 -0.25 5.33 3.53
C LEU A 69 1.03 4.95 2.75
N LEU A 70 1.40 3.67 2.75
CA LEU A 70 2.56 3.17 2.00
C LEU A 70 2.38 3.38 0.49
N ALA A 71 1.17 3.22 -0.05
CA ALA A 71 0.88 3.45 -1.45
C ALA A 71 1.05 4.92 -1.86
N VAL A 72 0.58 5.85 -1.03
CA VAL A 72 0.80 7.29 -1.25
C VAL A 72 2.29 7.62 -1.15
N LEU A 73 2.99 7.07 -0.15
CA LEU A 73 4.42 7.27 0.03
C LEU A 73 5.23 6.74 -1.16
N HIS A 74 4.89 5.54 -1.65
CA HIS A 74 5.49 4.94 -2.84
C HIS A 74 5.33 5.85 -4.06
N TYR A 75 4.10 6.35 -4.30
CA TYR A 75 3.81 7.22 -5.43
C TYR A 75 4.48 8.59 -5.31
N TRP A 76 4.51 9.15 -4.10
CA TRP A 76 5.19 10.41 -3.81
C TRP A 76 6.67 10.30 -4.14
N TRP A 77 7.36 9.27 -3.65
CA TRP A 77 8.79 9.12 -3.85
C TRP A 77 9.14 8.85 -5.32
N HIS A 78 8.28 8.11 -6.03
CA HIS A 78 8.43 7.91 -7.47
C HIS A 78 8.33 9.22 -8.27
N LYS A 79 7.42 10.11 -7.89
CA LYS A 79 7.19 11.40 -8.57
C LYS A 79 8.08 12.55 -8.07
N ALA A 80 8.60 12.47 -6.84
CA ALA A 80 9.47 13.48 -6.24
C ALA A 80 10.75 13.70 -7.05
N GLY A 81 11.32 12.65 -7.64
CA GLY A 81 12.48 12.77 -8.52
C GLY A 81 12.23 13.55 -9.82
N LYS A 82 10.97 13.81 -10.18
CA LYS A 82 10.57 14.52 -11.41
C LYS A 82 9.93 15.88 -11.13
N ASN A 83 9.89 16.33 -9.87
CA ASN A 83 9.19 17.55 -9.42
C ASN A 83 7.70 17.64 -9.80
N ASP A 84 7.07 16.53 -10.20
CA ASP A 84 5.67 16.48 -10.61
C ASP A 84 4.81 15.98 -9.44
N LEU A 85 4.67 16.85 -8.43
CA LEU A 85 4.04 16.53 -7.14
C LEU A 85 2.53 16.82 -7.10
N ALA A 86 1.96 17.41 -8.15
CA ALA A 86 0.54 17.78 -8.19
C ALA A 86 -0.39 16.58 -8.03
N GLN A 87 -0.14 15.50 -8.79
CA GLN A 87 -0.92 14.26 -8.70
C GLN A 87 -0.75 13.55 -7.35
N PRO A 88 0.49 13.35 -6.82
CA PRO A 88 0.67 12.78 -5.48
C PRO A 88 -0.04 13.55 -4.38
N LEU A 89 0.02 14.89 -4.39
CA LEU A 89 -0.66 15.71 -3.39
C LEU A 89 -2.17 15.53 -3.43
N LEU A 90 -2.75 15.43 -4.62
CA LEU A 90 -4.19 15.23 -4.80
C LEU A 90 -4.63 13.89 -4.18
N TYR A 91 -3.92 12.80 -4.47
CA TYR A 91 -4.24 11.51 -3.86
C TYR A 91 -3.99 11.48 -2.35
N ALA A 92 -2.89 12.10 -1.89
CA ALA A 92 -2.57 12.22 -0.48
C ALA A 92 -3.64 13.00 0.29
N SER A 93 -4.12 14.12 -0.26
CA SER A 93 -5.14 14.98 0.36
C SER A 93 -6.50 14.28 0.44
N VAL A 94 -6.92 13.58 -0.62
CA VAL A 94 -8.16 12.78 -0.60
C VAL A 94 -8.06 11.66 0.45
N LEU A 95 -6.94 10.93 0.48
CA LEU A 95 -6.73 9.87 1.48
C LEU A 95 -6.75 10.45 2.90
N ALA A 96 -6.07 11.58 3.12
CA ALA A 96 -6.01 12.27 4.40
C ALA A 96 -7.39 12.77 4.85
N LEU A 97 -8.21 13.29 3.94
CA LEU A 97 -9.59 13.70 4.23
C LEU A 97 -10.45 12.51 4.65
N LEU A 98 -10.39 11.39 3.93
CA LEU A 98 -11.17 10.19 4.25
C LEU A 98 -10.76 9.55 5.57
N LEU A 99 -9.45 9.43 5.81
CA LEU A 99 -8.91 8.92 7.07
C LEU A 99 -9.20 9.87 8.23
N GLY A 100 -9.02 11.18 8.02
CA GLY A 100 -9.30 12.23 8.99
C GLY A 100 -10.77 12.26 9.40
N TRP A 101 -11.69 12.20 8.45
CA TRP A 101 -13.13 12.08 8.71
C TRP A 101 -13.44 10.86 9.57
N ARG A 102 -12.81 9.73 9.29
CA ARG A 102 -13.03 8.49 10.03
C ARG A 102 -12.50 8.55 11.45
N ILE A 103 -11.37 9.22 11.67
CA ILE A 103 -10.85 9.51 13.02
C ILE A 103 -11.84 10.41 13.76
N VAL A 104 -12.25 11.53 13.17
CA VAL A 104 -13.23 12.45 13.80
C VAL A 104 -14.53 11.73 14.15
N ALA A 105 -15.07 10.90 13.26
CA ALA A 105 -16.28 10.12 13.50
C ALA A 105 -16.12 9.03 14.56
N TRP A 106 -14.90 8.56 14.82
CA TRP A 106 -14.61 7.64 15.91
C TRP A 106 -14.48 8.38 17.25
N TRP A 107 -13.85 9.54 17.26
CA TRP A 107 -13.76 10.41 18.43
C TRP A 107 -15.15 10.88 18.89
N ARG A 108 -16.01 11.31 17.96
CA ARG A 108 -17.41 11.71 18.25
C ARG A 108 -18.30 10.58 18.75
N ARG A 109 -17.94 9.32 18.51
CA ARG A 109 -18.68 8.15 19.02
C ARG A 109 -18.22 7.70 20.41
N ARG A 110 -17.10 8.25 20.89
CA ARG A 110 -16.53 7.96 22.22
C ARG A 110 -16.80 9.05 23.25
N ALA A 111 -17.11 10.27 22.80
CA ALA A 111 -17.63 11.36 23.62
C ALA A 111 -19.15 11.24 23.74
#